data_AF-A0A258M459-F1
#
_entry.id   AF-A0A258M459-F1
#
_cell.length_a   1.000
_cell.length_b   1.000
_cell.length_c   1.000
_cell.angle_alpha   90.00
_cell.angle_beta   90.00
_cell.angle_gamma   90.00
#
_symmetry.space_group_name_H-M   'P 1'
#
loop_
_entity.id
_entity.type
_entity.pdbx_description
1 polymer ?
#
loop_
_entity_poly.entity_id
_entity_poly.type
_entity_poly.pdbx_seq_one_letter_code
_entity_poly.pdbx_strand_id
1 'polypeptide(L)'
;NERGNYQQSKLKLKDAGYGLSLKKQQINNKIRSYAMEANLMANQIQTLHKMEGQYRYLLQNETLKYTQGESSLFMVNSRESKLMDLLQKQIETTIKFLKAKYAAQWAAGSLR
;
A
#
# COMPACT_ATOMS: atom_id res chain seq x y z
N ASN A 1 45.26 17.04 32.11
CA ASN A 1 44.09 16.13 32.11
C ASN A 1 42.78 16.82 31.76
N GLU A 2 42.50 18.04 32.23
CA GLU A 2 41.21 18.73 31.93
C GLU A 2 40.99 19.09 30.45
N ARG A 3 42.03 19.50 29.71
CA ARG A 3 41.93 19.81 28.27
C ARG A 3 41.56 18.60 27.41
N GLY A 4 42.06 17.41 27.77
CA GLY A 4 41.72 16.15 27.08
C GLY A 4 40.26 15.75 27.33
N ASN A 5 39.79 15.88 28.57
CA ASN A 5 38.40 15.62 28.94
C ASN A 5 37.42 16.60 28.27
N TYR A 6 37.80 17.88 28.15
CA TYR A 6 37.03 18.88 27.42
C TYR A 6 36.92 18.56 25.93
N GLN A 7 38.04 18.21 25.28
CA GLN A 7 38.05 17.82 23.88
C GLN A 7 37.24 16.55 23.62
N GLN A 8 37.34 15.55 24.52
CA GLN A 8 36.55 14.33 24.46
C GLN A 8 35.04 14.62 24.63
N SER A 9 34.67 15.51 25.54
CA SER A 9 33.28 15.93 25.74
C SER A 9 32.73 16.68 24.51
N LYS A 10 33.55 17.52 23.88
CA LYS A 10 33.20 18.21 22.62
C LYS A 10 33.01 17.24 21.46
N LEU A 11 33.81 16.18 21.37
CA LEU A 11 33.64 15.12 20.37
C LEU A 11 32.34 14.35 20.62
N LYS A 12 32.06 13.93 21.86
CA LYS A 12 30.79 13.28 22.23
C LYS A 12 29.57 14.13 21.87
N LEU A 13 29.64 15.45 22.06
CA LEU A 13 28.56 16.36 21.68
C LEU A 13 28.34 16.38 20.16
N LYS A 14 29.42 16.41 19.38
CA LYS A 14 29.35 16.33 17.90
C LYS A 14 28.77 15.00 17.45
N ASP A 15 29.22 13.89 18.03
CA ASP A 15 28.73 12.55 17.71
C ASP A 15 27.23 12.40 18.05
N ALA A 16 26.79 12.95 19.19
CA ALA A 16 25.37 13.00 19.54
C ALA A 16 24.56 13.84 18.53
N GLY A 17 25.12 14.97 18.07
CA GLY A 17 24.52 15.79 17.02
C GLY A 17 24.37 15.07 15.68
N TYR A 18 25.41 14.33 15.25
CA TYR A 18 25.35 13.50 14.05
C TYR A 18 24.35 12.34 14.20
N GLY A 19 24.33 11.67 15.37
CA GLY A 19 23.37 10.62 15.67
C GLY A 19 21.92 11.12 15.62
N LEU A 20 21.66 12.31 16.16
CA LEU A 20 20.34 12.94 16.08
C LEU A 20 19.96 13.27 14.63
N SER A 21 20.87 13.83 13.84
CA SER A 21 20.63 14.14 12.43
C SER A 21 20.33 12.88 11.61
N LEU A 22 21.12 11.82 11.81
CA LEU A 22 20.92 10.53 11.16
C LEU A 22 19.53 9.95 11.48
N LYS A 23 19.14 9.97 12.76
CA LYS A 23 17.84 9.44 13.21
C LYS A 23 16.67 10.24 12.62
N LYS A 24 16.80 11.58 12.51
CA LYS A 24 15.82 12.44 11.80
C LYS A 24 15.70 12.06 10.32
N GLN A 25 16.81 11.86 9.63
CA GLN A 25 16.78 11.44 8.22
C GLN A 25 16.16 10.06 8.04
N GLN A 26 16.45 9.11 8.92
CA GLN A 26 15.84 7.78 8.90
C GLN A 26 14.32 7.85 9.06
N ILE A 27 13.82 8.67 10.00
CA ILE A 27 12.37 8.87 10.20
C ILE A 27 11.74 9.49 8.94
N ASN A 28 12.34 10.55 8.39
CA ASN A 28 11.84 11.20 7.19
C ASN A 28 11.76 10.24 5.99
N ASN A 29 12.80 9.42 5.80
CA ASN A 29 12.83 8.41 4.74
C ASN A 29 11.74 7.35 4.94
N LYS A 30 11.51 6.92 6.19
CA LYS A 30 10.46 5.94 6.52
C LYS A 30 9.06 6.50 6.24
N ILE A 31 8.78 7.74 6.63
CA ILE A 31 7.51 8.43 6.34
C ILE A 31 7.29 8.52 4.83
N ARG A 32 8.31 8.98 4.08
CA ARG A 32 8.24 9.09 2.61
C ARG A 32 7.99 7.75 1.93
N SER A 33 8.66 6.70 2.38
CA SER A 33 8.49 5.35 1.84
C SER A 33 7.05 4.85 2.03
N TYR A 34 6.48 4.97 3.23
CA TYR A 34 5.08 4.56 3.47
C TYR A 34 4.07 5.42 2.70
N ALA A 35 4.32 6.72 2.56
CA ALA A 35 3.45 7.59 1.78
C ALA A 35 3.46 7.22 0.29
N MET A 36 4.64 6.89 -0.26
CA MET A 36 4.77 6.43 -1.65
C MET A 36 4.05 5.08 -1.86
N GLU A 37 4.22 4.13 -0.94
CA GLU A 37 3.54 2.84 -0.97
C GLU A 37 2.02 3.00 -0.91
N ALA A 38 1.51 3.86 -0.02
CA ALA A 38 0.09 4.15 0.08
C ALA A 38 -0.46 4.77 -1.22
N ASN A 39 0.26 5.72 -1.83
CA ASN A 39 -0.15 6.32 -3.10
C ASN A 39 -0.18 5.29 -4.25
N LEU A 40 0.82 4.39 -4.30
CA LEU A 40 0.84 3.31 -5.28
C LEU A 40 -0.39 2.39 -5.12
N MET A 41 -0.70 2.00 -3.89
CA MET A 41 -1.86 1.14 -3.60
C MET A 41 -3.18 1.86 -3.92
N ALA A 42 -3.29 3.16 -3.66
CA ALA A 42 -4.47 3.94 -4.04
C ALA A 42 -4.71 3.91 -5.56
N ASN A 43 -3.66 4.07 -6.36
CA ASN A 43 -3.74 3.96 -7.83
C ASN A 43 -4.11 2.54 -8.28
N GLN A 44 -3.59 1.52 -7.59
CA GLN A 44 -3.98 0.11 -7.85
C GLN A 44 -5.46 -0.12 -7.56
N ILE A 45 -5.99 0.41 -6.45
CA ILE A 45 -7.41 0.30 -6.10
C ILE A 45 -8.29 0.94 -7.18
N GLN A 46 -7.92 2.11 -7.70
CA GLN A 46 -8.64 2.73 -8.81
C GLN A 46 -8.64 1.87 -10.08
N THR A 47 -7.52 1.22 -10.38
CA THR A 47 -7.42 0.28 -11.51
C THR A 47 -8.33 -0.95 -11.29
N LEU A 48 -8.33 -1.52 -10.09
CA LEU A 48 -9.17 -2.66 -9.73
C LEU A 48 -10.67 -2.33 -9.84
N HIS A 49 -11.09 -1.13 -9.44
CA HIS A 49 -12.47 -0.67 -9.62
C HIS A 49 -12.86 -0.57 -11.11
N LYS A 50 -11.97 -0.09 -11.98
CA LYS A 50 -12.23 -0.07 -13.42
C LYS A 50 -12.37 -1.49 -13.98
N MET A 51 -11.50 -2.40 -13.55
CA MET A 51 -11.59 -3.80 -13.92
C MET A 51 -12.88 -4.44 -13.43
N GLU A 52 -13.37 -4.10 -12.22
CA GLU A 52 -14.60 -4.64 -11.67
C GLU A 52 -15.78 -4.41 -12.63
N GLY A 53 -15.94 -3.18 -13.13
CA GLY A 53 -16.96 -2.84 -14.12
C GLY A 53 -16.82 -3.66 -15.41
N GLN A 54 -15.59 -3.85 -15.90
CA GLN A 54 -15.32 -4.65 -17.11
C GLN A 54 -15.68 -6.13 -16.90
N TYR A 55 -15.33 -6.71 -15.75
CA TYR A 55 -15.62 -8.12 -15.45
C TYR A 55 -17.12 -8.35 -15.23
N ARG A 56 -17.83 -7.40 -14.61
CA ARG A 56 -19.30 -7.44 -14.52
C ARG A 56 -19.96 -7.40 -15.89
N TYR A 57 -19.48 -6.54 -16.78
CA TYR A 57 -19.96 -6.48 -18.17
C TYR A 57 -19.70 -7.78 -18.93
N LEU A 58 -18.51 -8.38 -18.78
CA LEU A 58 -18.20 -9.68 -19.39
C LEU A 58 -19.10 -10.79 -18.85
N LEU A 59 -19.31 -10.85 -17.53
CA LEU A 59 -20.21 -11.83 -16.92
C LEU A 59 -21.63 -11.67 -17.46
N GLN A 60 -22.16 -10.44 -17.51
CA GLN A 60 -23.50 -10.17 -18.03
C GLN A 60 -23.67 -10.64 -19.49
N ASN A 61 -22.69 -10.37 -20.36
CA ASN A 61 -22.72 -10.83 -21.75
C ASN A 61 -22.61 -12.35 -21.87
N GLU A 62 -21.80 -12.99 -21.02
CA GLU A 62 -21.69 -14.45 -20.98
C GLU A 62 -23.00 -15.09 -20.53
N THR A 63 -23.66 -14.52 -19.51
CA THR A 63 -24.99 -14.96 -19.07
C THR A 63 -26.02 -14.81 -20.18
N LEU A 64 -26.01 -13.71 -20.95
CA LEU A 64 -26.91 -13.53 -22.08
C LEU A 64 -26.70 -14.62 -23.14
N LYS A 65 -25.45 -14.89 -23.55
CA LYS A 65 -25.13 -15.97 -24.49
C LYS A 65 -25.58 -17.34 -23.98
N TYR A 66 -25.40 -17.60 -22.68
CA TYR A 66 -25.87 -18.83 -22.05
C TYR A 66 -27.39 -18.98 -22.18
N THR A 67 -28.15 -17.92 -21.92
CA THR A 67 -29.63 -17.96 -22.08
C THR A 67 -30.09 -18.15 -23.52
N GLN A 68 -29.25 -17.80 -24.50
CA GLN A 68 -29.49 -18.03 -25.93
C GLN A 68 -29.02 -19.41 -26.41
N GLY A 69 -28.41 -20.22 -25.52
CA GLY A 69 -27.82 -21.51 -25.88
C GLY A 69 -26.47 -21.41 -26.59
N GLU A 70 -25.87 -20.22 -26.67
CA GLU A 70 -24.58 -19.96 -27.32
C GLU A 70 -23.37 -20.09 -26.38
N SER A 71 -23.61 -20.37 -25.10
CA SER A 71 -22.55 -20.58 -24.10
C SER A 71 -22.90 -21.74 -23.16
N SER A 72 -21.94 -22.12 -22.33
CA SER A 72 -22.08 -23.18 -21.33
C SER A 72 -22.08 -22.62 -19.92
N LEU A 73 -22.69 -23.37 -18.99
CA LEU A 73 -22.66 -23.05 -17.56
C LEU A 73 -21.21 -22.91 -17.05
N PHE A 74 -20.28 -23.71 -17.59
CA PHE A 74 -18.86 -23.61 -17.26
C PHE A 74 -18.25 -22.25 -17.60
N MET A 75 -18.61 -21.66 -18.73
CA MET A 75 -18.11 -20.34 -19.12
C MET A 75 -18.63 -19.24 -18.19
N VAL A 76 -19.92 -19.28 -17.85
CA VAL A 76 -20.50 -18.35 -16.86
C VAL A 76 -19.79 -18.48 -15.51
N ASN A 77 -19.62 -19.71 -15.01
CA ASN A 77 -18.91 -19.97 -13.75
C ASN A 77 -17.46 -19.48 -13.78
N SER A 78 -16.77 -19.63 -14.92
CA SER A 78 -15.41 -19.13 -15.11
C SER A 78 -15.34 -17.60 -15.04
N ARG A 79 -16.30 -16.89 -15.66
CA ARG A 79 -16.41 -15.42 -15.56
C ARG A 79 -16.71 -14.96 -14.14
N GLU A 80 -17.62 -15.66 -13.46
CA GLU A 80 -18.00 -15.35 -12.08
C GLU A 80 -16.83 -15.58 -11.12
N SER A 81 -16.12 -16.71 -11.25
CA SER A 81 -14.92 -17.00 -10.45
C SER A 81 -13.86 -15.91 -10.62
N LYS A 82 -13.66 -15.42 -11.85
CA LYS A 82 -12.73 -14.33 -12.10
C LYS A 82 -13.15 -12.99 -11.50
N LEU A 83 -14.45 -12.70 -11.45
CA LEU A 83 -14.97 -11.54 -10.74
C LEU A 83 -14.72 -11.69 -9.23
N MET A 84 -14.93 -12.87 -8.65
CA MET A 84 -14.64 -13.15 -7.24
C MET A 84 -13.14 -12.98 -6.92
N ASP A 85 -12.24 -13.52 -7.74
CA ASP A 85 -10.79 -13.34 -7.60
C ASP A 85 -10.40 -11.85 -7.56
N LEU A 86 -11.01 -11.05 -8.45
CA LEU A 86 -10.75 -9.62 -8.55
C LEU A 86 -11.23 -8.88 -7.30
N LEU A 87 -12.45 -9.18 -6.83
CA LEU A 87 -13.03 -8.58 -5.63
C LEU A 87 -12.20 -8.93 -4.38
N GLN A 88 -11.74 -10.17 -4.26
CA GLN A 88 -10.85 -10.57 -3.18
C GLN A 88 -9.55 -9.75 -3.22
N LYS A 89 -8.93 -9.62 -4.40
CA LYS A 89 -7.70 -8.82 -4.57
C LYS A 89 -7.91 -7.34 -4.23
N GLN A 90 -9.08 -6.80 -4.51
CA GLN A 90 -9.45 -5.43 -4.18
C GLN A 90 -9.55 -5.22 -2.66
N ILE A 91 -10.13 -6.17 -1.93
CA ILE A 91 -10.18 -6.15 -0.47
C ILE A 91 -8.75 -6.22 0.11
N GLU A 92 -7.94 -7.17 -0.36
CA GLU A 92 -6.55 -7.33 0.09
C GLU A 92 -5.71 -6.06 -0.14
N THR A 93 -5.85 -5.45 -1.31
CA THR A 93 -5.13 -4.21 -1.67
C THR A 93 -5.60 -3.04 -0.81
N THR A 94 -6.89 -2.95 -0.53
CA THR A 94 -7.46 -1.94 0.38
C THR A 94 -6.94 -2.09 1.80
N ILE A 95 -6.85 -3.32 2.32
CA ILE A 95 -6.26 -3.59 3.63
C ILE A 95 -4.79 -3.18 3.67
N LYS A 96 -4.01 -3.51 2.63
CA LYS A 96 -2.60 -3.10 2.53
C LYS A 96 -2.45 -1.57 2.51
N PHE A 97 -3.30 -0.88 1.75
CA PHE A 97 -3.33 0.58 1.71
C PHE A 97 -3.58 1.19 3.10
N LEU A 98 -4.59 0.69 3.81
CA LEU A 98 -4.90 1.17 5.16
C LEU A 98 -3.73 0.94 6.13
N LYS A 99 -3.09 -0.23 6.08
CA LYS A 99 -1.90 -0.52 6.90
C LYS A 99 -0.76 0.44 6.61
N ALA A 100 -0.44 0.69 5.33
CA ALA A 100 0.62 1.63 4.94
C ALA A 100 0.29 3.06 5.39
N LYS A 101 -0.96 3.49 5.25
CA LYS A 101 -1.44 4.80 5.71
C LYS A 101 -1.30 4.96 7.24
N TYR A 102 -1.73 3.99 8.03
CA TYR A 102 -1.57 4.04 9.49
C TYR A 102 -0.10 3.96 9.92
N ALA A 103 0.73 3.16 9.24
CA ALA A 103 2.17 3.11 9.49
C ALA A 103 2.85 4.47 9.22
N ALA A 104 2.43 5.18 8.17
CA ALA A 104 2.90 6.54 7.89
C ALA A 104 2.49 7.53 9.00
N GLN A 105 1.22 7.49 9.44
CA GLN A 105 0.73 8.34 10.53
C GLN A 105 1.44 8.06 11.86
N TRP A 106 1.68 6.78 12.17
CA TRP A 106 2.45 6.38 13.35
C TRP A 106 3.91 6.87 13.26
N ALA A 107 4.57 6.71 12.12
CA ALA A 107 5.93 7.21 11.91
C ALA A 107 6.03 8.74 11.99
N ALA A 108 4.96 9.45 11.62
CA ALA A 108 4.85 10.90 11.74
C ALA A 108 4.48 11.38 13.16
N GLY A 109 4.16 10.47 14.08
CA GLY A 109 3.72 10.80 15.44
C GLY A 109 2.34 11.45 15.52
N SER A 110 1.51 11.31 14.47
CA SER A 110 0.17 11.89 14.39
C SER A 110 -0.96 10.90 14.65
N LEU A 111 -0.64 9.64 14.95
CA LEU A 111 -1.62 8.62 15.31
C LEU A 111 -2.28 9.00 16.65
N ARG A 112 -3.59 9.26 16.62
CA ARG A 112 -4.46 9.45 17.80
C ARG A 112 -5.45 8.31 17.88
#